data_AF-A0A4R4LWK6-F1
#
_entry.id   AF-A0A4R4LWK6-F1
#
_cell.length_a   1.000
_cell.length_b   1.000
_cell.length_c   1.000
_cell.angle_alpha   90.00
_cell.angle_beta   90.00
_cell.angle_gamma   90.00
#
_symmetry.space_group_name_H-M   'P 1'
#
loop_
_entity.id
_entity.type
_entity.pdbx_description
1 polymer ?
#
loop_
_entity_poly.entity_id
_entity_poly.type
_entity_poly.pdbx_seq_one_letter_code
_entity_poly.pdbx_strand_id
1 'polypeptide(L)' 'MRDPELVSCAQHAASELERAWSEWRHARGLAEQVSESVASYVAHSIDHPWGRPRVVLGLDADEARALAALLGKDDDPLA' A
#
# COMPACT_ATOMS: atom_id res chain seq x y z
N MET A 1 3.57 23.75 -10.46
CA MET A 1 4.42 23.56 -9.27
C MET A 1 3.83 22.38 -8.51
N ARG A 2 4.63 21.40 -8.05
CA ARG A 2 4.11 20.32 -7.19
C ARG A 2 3.57 20.96 -5.91
N ASP A 3 2.38 20.54 -5.49
CA ASP A 3 1.85 20.93 -4.19
C ASP A 3 2.59 20.14 -3.10
N PRO A 4 3.42 20.79 -2.27
CA PRO A 4 4.22 20.11 -1.25
C PRO A 4 3.33 19.45 -0.17
N GLU A 5 2.15 20.00 0.10
CA GLU A 5 1.21 19.44 1.07
C GLU A 5 0.63 18.11 0.57
N LEU A 6 0.29 18.03 -0.72
CA LEU A 6 -0.18 16.78 -1.32
C LEU A 6 0.91 15.70 -1.32
N VAL A 7 2.17 16.08 -1.52
CA VAL A 7 3.30 15.14 -1.46
C VAL A 7 3.51 14.63 -0.04
N SER A 8 3.49 15.53 0.95
CA SER A 8 3.60 15.18 2.37
C SER A 8 2.46 14.26 2.80
N CYS A 9 1.23 14.55 2.40
CA CYS A 9 0.06 13.71 2.66
C CYS A 9 0.21 12.31 2.07
N ALA A 10 0.67 12.19 0.82
CA ALA A 10 0.89 10.89 0.19
C ALA A 10 2.04 10.10 0.85
N GLN A 11 3.10 10.78 1.30
CA GLN A 11 4.18 10.15 2.05
C GLN A 11 3.70 9.63 3.41
N HIS A 12 2.89 10.42 4.12
CA HIS A 12 2.31 9.99 5.38
C HIS A 12 1.42 8.74 5.18
N ALA A 13 0.52 8.78 4.20
CA ALA A 13 -0.33 7.64 3.85
C ALA A 13 0.49 6.40 3.45
N ALA A 14 1.63 6.59 2.77
CA ALA A 14 2.55 5.50 2.44
C ALA A 14 3.15 4.85 3.70
N SER A 15 3.63 5.65 4.65
CA SER A 15 4.18 5.14 5.91
C SER A 15 3.14 4.43 6.78
N GLU A 16 1.91 4.95 6.83
CA GLU A 16 0.81 4.30 7.56
C GLU A 16 0.44 2.95 6.94
N LEU A 17 0.37 2.88 5.62
CA LEU A 17 0.12 1.63 4.90
C LEU A 17 1.22 0.61 5.14
N GLU A 18 2.49 1.02 5.06
CA GLU A 18 3.64 0.15 5.32
C GLU A 18 3.61 -0.42 6.74
N ARG A 19 3.29 0.40 7.74
CA ARG A 19 3.14 -0.05 9.13
C ARG A 19 2.01 -1.06 9.28
N ALA A 20 0.82 -0.76 8.77
CA ALA A 20 -0.33 -1.65 8.84
C ALA A 20 -0.07 -2.98 8.12
N TRP A 21 0.61 -2.94 6.98
CA TRP A 21 0.98 -4.13 6.22
C TRP A 21 1.97 -5.01 6.99
N SER A 22 2.98 -4.41 7.63
CA SER A 22 3.93 -5.11 8.50
C SER A 22 3.23 -5.79 9.68
N GLU A 23 2.33 -5.07 10.36
CA GLU A 23 1.54 -5.62 11.48
C GLU A 23 0.66 -6.81 11.05
N TRP A 24 0.01 -6.70 9.88
CA TRP A 24 -0.81 -7.77 9.31
C TRP A 24 0.00 -9.04 9.01
N ARG A 25 1.24 -8.89 8.51
CA ARG A 25 2.19 -10.00 8.26
C ARG A 25 2.67 -10.63 9.56
N HIS A 26 3.02 -9.81 10.55
CA HIS A 26 3.40 -10.28 11.89
C HIS A 26 2.30 -11.13 12.53
N ALA A 27 1.05 -10.68 12.49
CA ALA A 27 -0.09 -11.42 13.05
C ALA A 27 -0.31 -12.82 12.42
N ARG A 28 0.25 -13.06 11.22
CA ARG A 28 0.14 -14.32 10.48
C ARG A 28 1.41 -15.16 10.50
N GLY A 29 2.45 -14.74 11.24
CA GLY A 29 3.74 -15.42 11.27
C GLY A 29 4.56 -15.29 9.98
N LEU A 30 4.21 -14.32 9.11
CA LEU A 30 4.87 -14.06 7.83
C LEU A 30 6.02 -13.04 7.94
N ALA A 31 6.41 -12.67 9.16
CA ALA A 31 7.38 -11.60 9.41
C ALA A 31 8.83 -11.96 9.09
N GLU A 32 9.18 -13.26 9.15
CA GLU A 32 10.54 -13.73 8.88
C GLU A 32 10.80 -14.04 7.40
N GLN A 33 9.74 -14.07 6.58
CA GLN A 33 9.90 -14.11 5.14
C GLN A 33 10.40 -12.72 4.71
N VAL A 34 11.66 -12.66 4.27
CA VAL A 34 12.25 -11.50 3.60
C VAL A 34 11.51 -11.35 2.27
N SER A 35 10.29 -10.83 2.30
CA SER A 35 9.56 -10.55 1.09
C SER A 35 10.16 -9.31 0.46
N GLU A 36 10.48 -9.39 -0.83
CA GLU A 36 10.93 -8.26 -1.66
C GLU A 36 9.82 -7.21 -1.85
N SER A 37 8.65 -7.41 -1.22
CA SER A 37 7.55 -6.47 -1.11
C SER A 37 8.00 -5.15 -0.48
N VAL A 38 8.25 -4.15 -1.33
CA VAL A 38 8.46 -2.76 -0.91
C VAL A 38 7.11 -2.19 -0.50
N ALA A 39 6.96 -1.96 0.81
CA ALA A 39 5.66 -1.79 1.44
C ALA A 39 5.00 -0.43 1.19
N SER A 40 5.67 0.55 0.55
CA SER A 40 5.02 1.61 -0.23
C SER A 40 6.06 2.61 -0.77
N TYR A 41 5.86 3.19 -1.96
CA TYR A 41 6.54 4.42 -2.36
C TYR A 41 5.62 5.41 -3.07
N VAL A 42 5.90 6.71 -2.96
CA VAL A 42 5.14 7.76 -3.64
C VAL A 42 5.64 7.93 -5.07
N ALA A 43 4.83 7.55 -6.04
CA ALA A 43 5.11 7.76 -7.46
C ALA A 43 4.29 8.94 -8.00
N HIS A 44 4.85 9.59 -9.02
CA HIS A 44 4.12 10.53 -9.85
C HIS A 44 3.82 9.86 -11.19
N SER A 45 2.56 9.95 -11.63
CA SER A 45 2.16 9.45 -12.96
C SER A 45 2.94 10.19 -14.04
N ILE A 46 3.65 9.46 -14.89
CA ILE A 46 4.38 10.03 -16.04
C ILE A 46 3.38 10.51 -17.11
N ASP A 47 2.26 9.80 -17.27
CA ASP A 47 1.27 10.05 -18.32
C ASP A 47 0.23 11.15 -17.99
N HIS A 48 0.33 11.83 -16.84
CA HIS A 48 -0.65 12.85 -16.46
C HIS A 48 0.01 14.19 -16.12
N PRO A 49 -0.36 15.29 -16.82
CA PRO A 49 0.33 16.58 -16.74
C PRO A 49 0.27 17.26 -15.36
N TRP A 50 -0.57 16.78 -14.45
CA TRP A 50 -0.66 17.21 -13.04
C TRP A 50 -0.78 16.02 -12.08
N GLY A 51 -0.04 14.94 -12.34
CA GLY A 51 -0.15 13.66 -11.62
C GLY A 51 -0.08 13.83 -10.09
N ARG A 52 -1.24 13.78 -9.43
CA ARG A 52 -1.36 13.74 -7.97
C ARG A 52 -0.42 12.65 -7.44
N PRO A 53 0.30 12.90 -6.34
CA PRO A 53 1.14 11.88 -5.73
C PRO A 53 0.27 10.68 -5.34
N ARG A 54 0.75 9.48 -5.69
CA ARG A 54 0.04 8.23 -5.40
C ARG A 54 0.94 7.30 -4.59
N VAL A 55 0.33 6.62 -3.65
CA VAL A 55 0.92 5.53 -2.87
C VAL A 55 0.94 4.28 -3.74
N VAL A 56 2.10 3.68 -3.95
CA VAL A 56 2.28 2.44 -4.71
C VAL A 56 2.76 1.35 -3.77
N LEU A 57 2.00 0.27 -3.64
CA LEU A 57 2.33 -0.90 -2.83
C LEU A 57 2.86 -2.01 -3.75
N GLY A 58 4.09 -2.48 -3.52
CA GLY A 58 4.65 -3.65 -4.20
C GLY A 58 4.44 -4.90 -3.37
N LEU A 59 3.78 -5.91 -3.93
CA LEU A 59 3.50 -7.19 -3.28
C LEU A 59 3.95 -8.36 -4.16
N ASP A 60 4.41 -9.45 -3.54
CA ASP A 60 4.49 -10.74 -4.22
C ASP A 60 3.09 -11.30 -4.55
N ALA A 61 3.05 -12.36 -5.36
CA ALA A 61 1.78 -12.91 -5.84
C ALA A 61 0.89 -13.49 -4.73
N ASP A 62 1.46 -14.03 -3.66
CA ASP A 62 0.69 -14.64 -2.57
C ASP A 62 0.14 -13.56 -1.64
N GLU A 63 0.97 -12.56 -1.33
CA GLU A 63 0.59 -11.35 -0.60
C GLU A 63 -0.50 -10.55 -1.33
N ALA A 64 -0.38 -10.39 -2.66
CA ALA A 64 -1.40 -9.73 -3.48
C ALA A 64 -2.75 -10.46 -3.44
N ARG A 65 -2.73 -11.81 -3.51
CA ARG A 65 -3.97 -12.61 -3.37
C ARG A 65 -4.57 -12.49 -1.98
N ALA A 66 -3.74 -12.46 -0.94
CA ALA A 66 -4.21 -12.31 0.43
C ALA A 66 -4.83 -10.92 0.67
N LEU A 67 -4.25 -9.87 0.10
CA LEU A 67 -4.83 -8.52 0.12
C LEU A 67 -6.18 -8.49 -0.61
N ALA A 68 -6.27 -9.08 -1.81
CA ALA A 68 -7.52 -9.15 -2.55
C ALA A 68 -8.62 -9.89 -1.77
N ALA A 69 -8.28 -10.98 -1.08
CA ALA A 69 -9.21 -11.72 -0.23
C ALA A 69 -9.61 -10.95 1.05
N LEU A 70 -8.74 -10.09 1.58
CA LEU A 70 -9.05 -9.20 2.71
C LEU A 70 -10.05 -8.12 2.28
N LEU A 71 -9.75 -7.41 1.19
CA LEU A 71 -10.60 -6.33 0.68
C LEU A 71 -11.97 -6.85 0.21
N GLY A 72 -12.01 -8.04 -0.41
CA GLY A 72 -13.27 -8.67 -0.82
C GLY A 72 -14.13 -9.20 0.32
N LYS A 73 -13.61 -9.30 1.55
CA LYS A 73 -14.38 -9.67 2.75
C LYS A 73 -15.08 -8.48 3.40
N ASP A 74 -14.51 -7.28 3.27
CA ASP A 74 -15.12 -6.04 3.78
C ASP A 74 -16.25 -5.53 2.86
N ASP A 75 -16.32 -6.05 1.62
CA ASP A 75 -17.35 -5.75 0.62
C ASP A 75 -18.59 -6.67 0.70
N ASP A 76 -18.73 -7.52 1.72
CA ASP A 76 -19.97 -8.27 1.96
C ASP A 76 -20.93 -7.39 2.77
N PRO A 77 -21.98 -6.78 2.17
CA PRO A 77 -22.85 -5.84 2.88
C PRO A 77 -23.77 -6.53 3.90
N LEU A 78 -23.57 -7.83 4.17
CA LEU A 78 -24.37 -8.68 5.03
C LEU A 78 -23.57 -9.48 6.09
N ALA A 79 -22.27 -9.23 6.23
CA ALA A 79 -21.43 -9.84 7.28
C ALA A 79 -21.44 -9.07 8.61
#